data_AF-A0A2A3TUI0-F1
#
_entry.id   AF-A0A2A3TUI0-F1
#
_cell.length_a   1.000
_cell.length_b   1.000
_cell.length_c   1.000
_cell.angle_alpha   90.00
_cell.angle_beta   90.00
_cell.angle_gamma   90.00
#
_symmetry.space_group_name_H-M   'P 1'
#
loop_
_entity.id
_entity.type
_entity.pdbx_description
1 polymer ?
#
loop_
_entity_poly.entity_id
_entity_poly.type
_entity_poly.pdbx_seq_one_letter_code
_entity_poly.pdbx_strand_id
1 'polypeptide(L)'
;MEKFDGNLFCPGNSKKQINQFKRMIAKDNLPAVNKSDRYLQMRKISGSEDSYSLDIFYKKEKVGHFYVKISEPAKLTEKIYSTINEQSEKMFREESVYGIKDLAGLDRANNSIYGGFGNYEPYPTITSKAAGLWYKLATSQFFNNGNKRTAMLAAIYLLNINFYSFDVFDGNYMYDLSLQAANQEINAKYIERFINKHVSLNYENMANALENGNIDFSIPIVFNNTK
;
A
#
# COMPACT_ATOMS: atom_id res chain seq x y z
N MET A 1 -26.38 -8.56 19.40
CA MET A 1 -25.13 -8.09 18.80
C MET A 1 -25.32 -8.10 17.29
N GLU A 2 -25.00 -7.03 16.56
CA GLU A 2 -25.07 -7.01 15.09
C GLU A 2 -24.17 -8.12 14.55
N LYS A 3 -24.68 -8.93 13.60
CA LYS A 3 -23.96 -10.08 13.05
C LYS A 3 -23.31 -9.67 11.73
N PHE A 4 -21.99 -9.71 11.69
CA PHE A 4 -21.20 -9.42 10.49
C PHE A 4 -20.72 -10.71 9.82
N ASP A 5 -20.60 -10.68 8.49
CA ASP A 5 -20.09 -11.78 7.66
C ASP A 5 -18.55 -11.87 7.73
N GLY A 6 -17.89 -10.81 8.19
CA GLY A 6 -16.45 -10.76 8.38
C GLY A 6 -15.98 -9.39 8.85
N ASN A 7 -14.68 -9.30 9.13
CA ASN A 7 -14.01 -8.08 9.60
C ASN A 7 -12.98 -7.64 8.56
N LEU A 8 -12.91 -6.33 8.32
CA LEU A 8 -11.99 -5.71 7.36
C LEU A 8 -11.28 -4.52 8.00
N PHE A 9 -10.11 -4.18 7.48
CA PHE A 9 -9.37 -2.97 7.86
C PHE A 9 -9.25 -2.01 6.70
N CYS A 10 -9.55 -0.74 6.95
CA CYS A 10 -9.35 0.33 6.00
C CYS A 10 -8.30 1.33 6.56
N PRO A 11 -7.11 1.41 5.95
CA PRO A 11 -6.07 2.35 6.39
C PRO A 11 -6.36 3.76 5.86
N GLY A 12 -7.15 4.52 6.62
CA GLY A 12 -7.49 5.92 6.39
C GLY A 12 -8.98 6.17 6.12
N ASN A 13 -9.46 7.34 6.58
CA ASN A 13 -10.88 7.74 6.50
C ASN A 13 -11.19 8.73 5.36
N SER A 14 -10.18 9.16 4.58
CA SER A 14 -10.38 10.16 3.53
C SER A 14 -11.37 9.64 2.47
N LYS A 15 -12.20 10.53 1.91
CA LYS A 15 -13.19 10.16 0.88
C LYS A 15 -12.55 9.39 -0.29
N LYS A 16 -11.33 9.78 -0.68
CA LYS A 16 -10.58 9.13 -1.76
C LYS A 16 -10.07 7.74 -1.34
N GLN A 17 -9.56 7.59 -0.11
CA GLN A 17 -9.15 6.30 0.44
C GLN A 17 -10.34 5.33 0.56
N ILE A 18 -11.47 5.77 1.11
CA ILE A 18 -12.69 4.95 1.21
C ILE A 18 -13.20 4.52 -0.17
N ASN A 19 -13.12 5.41 -1.17
CA ASN A 19 -13.50 5.06 -2.53
C ASN A 19 -12.49 4.11 -3.20
N GLN A 20 -11.19 4.18 -2.89
CA GLN A 20 -10.25 3.14 -3.32
C GLN A 20 -10.59 1.80 -2.68
N PHE A 21 -10.78 1.78 -1.36
CA PHE A 21 -11.07 0.56 -0.61
C PHE A 21 -12.31 -0.17 -1.15
N LYS A 22 -13.44 0.54 -1.35
CA LYS A 22 -14.64 -0.04 -1.99
C LYS A 22 -14.37 -0.55 -3.41
N ARG A 23 -13.58 0.18 -4.20
CA ARG A 23 -13.23 -0.28 -5.57
C ARG A 23 -12.41 -1.56 -5.53
N MET A 24 -11.51 -1.72 -4.57
CA MET A 24 -10.72 -2.93 -4.41
C MET A 24 -11.57 -4.11 -3.95
N ILE A 25 -12.43 -3.94 -2.94
CA ILE A 25 -13.38 -5.00 -2.54
C ILE A 25 -14.21 -5.48 -3.73
N ALA A 26 -14.71 -4.55 -4.55
CA ALA A 26 -15.49 -4.89 -5.73
C ALA A 26 -14.64 -5.50 -6.88
N LYS A 27 -13.33 -5.19 -6.95
CA LYS A 27 -12.38 -5.82 -7.90
C LYS A 27 -12.10 -7.26 -7.47
N ASP A 28 -11.83 -7.45 -6.18
CA ASP A 28 -11.36 -8.72 -5.62
C ASP A 28 -12.50 -9.75 -5.50
N ASN A 29 -13.71 -9.32 -5.12
CA ASN A 29 -14.82 -10.24 -4.78
C ASN A 29 -15.96 -10.25 -5.80
N LEU A 30 -16.06 -9.24 -6.67
CA LEU A 30 -17.16 -9.11 -7.62
C LEU A 30 -16.66 -8.95 -9.08
N PRO A 31 -15.61 -9.66 -9.54
CA PRO A 31 -14.99 -9.38 -10.85
C PRO A 31 -15.95 -9.59 -12.03
N ALA A 32 -16.89 -10.53 -11.91
CA ALA A 32 -17.88 -10.83 -12.95
C ALA A 32 -19.17 -9.98 -12.85
N VAL A 33 -19.30 -9.13 -11.83
CA VAL A 33 -20.52 -8.33 -11.61
C VAL A 33 -20.36 -6.95 -12.23
N ASN A 34 -21.30 -6.57 -13.11
CA ASN A 34 -21.34 -5.26 -13.73
C ASN A 34 -21.41 -4.13 -12.70
N LYS A 35 -20.76 -3.00 -12.99
CA LYS A 35 -20.75 -1.84 -12.09
C LYS A 35 -22.15 -1.27 -11.82
N SER A 36 -23.07 -1.34 -12.80
CA SER A 36 -24.46 -0.90 -12.66
C SER A 36 -25.26 -1.76 -11.68
N ASP A 37 -24.87 -3.02 -11.52
CA ASP A 37 -25.64 -4.02 -10.79
C ASP A 37 -25.16 -4.16 -9.34
N ARG A 38 -24.06 -3.49 -8.98
CA ARG A 38 -23.45 -3.54 -7.66
C ARG A 38 -23.35 -2.18 -7.00
N TYR A 39 -23.57 -2.13 -5.70
CA TYR A 39 -23.39 -0.93 -4.90
C TYR A 39 -22.78 -1.29 -3.54
N LEU A 40 -21.81 -0.49 -3.09
CA LEU A 40 -21.13 -0.68 -1.81
C LEU A 40 -21.39 0.55 -0.94
N GLN A 41 -22.02 0.32 0.21
CA GLN A 41 -22.39 1.37 1.16
C GLN A 41 -21.58 1.22 2.44
N MET A 42 -20.88 2.28 2.82
CA MET A 42 -20.17 2.33 4.10
C MET A 42 -20.94 3.23 5.07
N ARG A 43 -21.20 2.75 6.28
CA ARG A 43 -21.96 3.47 7.31
C ARG A 43 -21.22 3.45 8.64
N LYS A 44 -21.16 4.57 9.34
CA LYS A 44 -20.53 4.63 10.67
C LYS A 44 -21.41 3.88 11.68
N ILE A 45 -20.80 3.05 12.52
CA ILE A 45 -21.50 2.35 13.60
C ILE A 45 -21.60 3.30 14.80
N SER A 46 -22.80 3.45 15.35
CA SER A 46 -23.05 4.35 16.49
C SER A 46 -22.19 3.98 17.70
N GLY A 47 -21.67 4.99 18.40
CA GLY A 47 -20.88 4.81 19.62
C GLY A 47 -19.41 4.45 19.40
N SER A 48 -18.91 4.45 18.15
CA SER A 48 -17.49 4.28 17.85
C SER A 48 -16.99 5.39 16.93
N GLU A 49 -15.75 5.84 17.10
CA GLU A 49 -15.15 6.87 16.25
C GLU A 49 -14.71 6.33 14.88
N ASP A 50 -14.27 5.07 14.86
CA ASP A 50 -13.51 4.46 13.76
C ASP A 50 -14.10 3.11 13.28
N SER A 51 -15.25 2.70 13.83
CA SER A 51 -15.97 1.49 13.40
C SER A 51 -17.07 1.81 12.39
N TYR A 52 -17.09 1.04 11.31
CA TYR A 52 -18.03 1.17 10.20
C TYR A 52 -18.60 -0.20 9.81
N SER A 53 -19.76 -0.20 9.17
CA SER A 53 -20.24 -1.33 8.40
C SER A 53 -20.06 -1.07 6.91
N LEU A 54 -19.80 -2.13 6.16
CA LEU A 54 -19.80 -2.14 4.71
C LEU A 54 -20.87 -3.13 4.23
N ASP A 55 -21.93 -2.59 3.65
CA ASP A 55 -22.93 -3.38 2.96
C ASP A 55 -22.59 -3.49 1.47
N ILE A 56 -22.69 -4.71 0.95
CA ILE A 56 -22.54 -5.02 -0.47
C ILE A 56 -23.91 -5.39 -1.02
N PHE A 57 -24.31 -4.74 -2.11
CA PHE A 57 -25.58 -4.99 -2.79
C PHE A 57 -25.34 -5.51 -4.21
N TYR A 58 -26.15 -6.49 -4.63
CA TYR A 58 -26.27 -6.96 -6.01
C TYR A 58 -27.74 -6.90 -6.42
N LYS A 59 -28.06 -6.20 -7.51
CA LYS A 59 -29.44 -5.98 -7.99
C LYS A 59 -30.40 -5.53 -6.88
N LYS A 60 -29.93 -4.61 -6.02
CA LYS A 60 -30.61 -4.06 -4.83
C LYS A 60 -30.78 -5.00 -3.64
N GLU A 61 -30.43 -6.28 -3.77
CA GLU A 61 -30.40 -7.21 -2.65
C GLU A 61 -29.08 -7.09 -1.89
N LYS A 62 -29.13 -7.11 -0.56
CA LYS A 62 -27.93 -7.13 0.27
C LYS A 62 -27.33 -8.53 0.24
N VAL A 63 -26.09 -8.64 -0.23
CA VAL A 63 -25.35 -9.90 -0.39
C VAL A 63 -24.10 -10.00 0.47
N GLY A 64 -23.78 -8.95 1.23
CA GLY A 64 -22.71 -8.98 2.22
C GLY A 64 -22.81 -7.83 3.20
N HIS A 65 -22.36 -8.07 4.42
CA HIS A 65 -22.39 -7.13 5.53
C HIS A 65 -21.16 -7.32 6.42
N PHE A 66 -20.18 -6.43 6.27
CA PHE A 66 -18.87 -6.56 6.91
C PHE A 66 -18.66 -5.47 7.96
N TYR A 67 -17.99 -5.82 9.04
CA TYR A 67 -17.43 -4.85 9.96
C TYR A 67 -16.14 -4.28 9.37
N VAL A 68 -15.95 -2.98 9.46
CA VAL A 68 -14.76 -2.28 8.98
C VAL A 68 -14.18 -1.45 10.11
N LYS A 69 -12.96 -1.76 10.53
CA LYS A 69 -12.16 -0.90 11.39
C LYS A 69 -11.36 0.05 10.50
N ILE A 70 -11.55 1.34 10.71
CA ILE A 70 -10.67 2.35 10.12
C ILE A 70 -9.53 2.62 11.08
N SER A 71 -8.31 2.74 10.56
CA SER A 71 -7.15 3.18 11.33
C SER A 71 -6.35 4.19 10.52
N GLU A 72 -5.45 4.92 11.18
CA GLU A 72 -4.44 5.69 10.46
C GLU A 72 -3.58 4.76 9.59
N PRO A 73 -3.15 5.22 8.39
CA PRO A 73 -2.20 4.49 7.57
C PRO A 73 -0.91 4.20 8.34
N ALA A 74 -0.48 2.94 8.34
CA ALA A 74 0.79 2.55 8.90
C ALA A 74 1.94 3.15 8.07
N LYS A 75 3.01 3.56 8.75
CA LYS A 75 4.18 4.21 8.13
C LYS A 75 5.42 3.32 8.26
N LEU A 76 6.33 3.45 7.31
CA LEU A 76 7.66 2.84 7.44
C LEU A 76 8.49 3.60 8.47
N THR A 77 9.22 2.85 9.28
CA THR A 77 10.18 3.37 10.27
C THR A 77 11.59 3.35 9.70
N GLU A 78 12.51 4.08 10.33
CA GLU A 78 13.94 4.03 9.99
C GLU A 78 14.48 2.59 10.02
N LYS A 79 14.10 1.81 11.05
CA LYS A 79 14.49 0.39 11.17
C LYS A 79 14.06 -0.41 9.94
N ILE A 80 12.84 -0.19 9.45
CA ILE A 80 12.33 -0.87 8.25
C ILE A 80 13.15 -0.45 7.03
N TYR A 81 13.46 0.84 6.86
CA TYR A 81 14.30 1.28 5.74
C TYR A 81 15.70 0.65 5.75
N SER A 82 16.33 0.52 6.92
CA SER A 82 17.62 -0.16 7.06
C SER A 82 17.52 -1.64 6.67
N THR A 83 16.49 -2.35 7.15
CA THR A 83 16.24 -3.75 6.78
C THR A 83 16.00 -3.91 5.28
N ILE A 84 15.18 -3.02 4.69
CA ILE A 84 14.87 -3.04 3.26
C ILE A 84 16.13 -2.79 2.43
N ASN A 85 16.96 -1.82 2.83
CA ASN A 85 18.19 -1.51 2.10
C ASN A 85 19.15 -2.70 2.10
N GLU A 86 19.31 -3.39 3.24
CA GLU A 86 20.08 -4.63 3.33
C GLU A 86 19.51 -5.75 2.44
N GLN A 87 18.18 -5.94 2.44
CA GLN A 87 17.54 -6.92 1.56
C GLN A 87 17.72 -6.59 0.08
N SER A 88 17.71 -5.29 -0.27
CA SER A 88 17.85 -4.82 -1.65
C SER A 88 19.21 -5.15 -2.27
N GLU A 89 20.25 -5.30 -1.45
CA GLU A 89 21.57 -5.74 -1.91
C GLU A 89 21.58 -7.20 -2.34
N LYS A 90 20.88 -8.07 -1.60
CA LYS A 90 20.80 -9.51 -1.88
C LYS A 90 20.10 -9.80 -3.21
N MET A 91 19.34 -8.84 -3.76
CA MET A 91 18.68 -8.99 -5.05
C MET A 91 19.65 -9.03 -6.24
N PHE A 92 20.80 -8.35 -6.20
CA PHE A 92 21.70 -8.26 -7.38
C PHE A 92 23.18 -8.61 -7.11
N ARG A 93 23.52 -9.08 -5.90
CA ARG A 93 24.88 -9.56 -5.53
C ARG A 93 26.00 -8.57 -5.86
N GLU A 94 25.88 -7.34 -5.39
CA GLU A 94 26.95 -6.34 -5.46
C GLU A 94 27.58 -6.17 -4.07
N GLU A 95 28.90 -6.36 -3.94
CA GLU A 95 29.62 -5.95 -2.72
C GLU A 95 29.73 -4.43 -2.71
N SER A 96 29.00 -3.76 -1.82
CA SER A 96 28.99 -2.30 -1.73
C SER A 96 28.67 -1.80 -0.32
N VAL A 97 29.05 -0.54 -0.03
CA VAL A 97 28.69 0.12 1.23
C VAL A 97 27.19 0.40 1.23
N TYR A 98 26.47 -0.13 2.22
CA TYR A 98 25.03 0.02 2.38
C TYR A 98 24.69 0.85 3.61
N GLY A 99 23.39 1.10 3.82
CA GLY A 99 22.86 1.90 4.92
C GLY A 99 22.36 3.28 4.49
N ILE A 100 21.66 3.92 5.41
CA ILE A 100 21.11 5.27 5.23
C ILE A 100 22.27 6.27 5.22
N LYS A 101 22.35 7.05 4.15
CA LYS A 101 23.30 8.14 3.93
C LYS A 101 22.76 9.48 4.41
N ASP A 102 21.48 9.75 4.16
CA ASP A 102 20.79 10.99 4.54
C ASP A 102 19.47 10.68 5.24
N LEU A 103 19.54 10.54 6.57
CA LEU A 103 18.38 10.23 7.41
C LEU A 103 17.35 11.37 7.42
N ALA A 104 17.81 12.62 7.47
CA ALA A 104 16.92 13.79 7.51
C ALA A 104 16.18 13.98 6.17
N GLY A 105 16.84 13.71 5.05
CA GLY A 105 16.22 13.66 3.73
C GLY A 105 15.19 12.54 3.62
N LEU A 106 15.54 11.34 4.08
CA LEU A 106 14.65 10.18 4.08
C LEU A 106 13.39 10.42 4.93
N ASP A 107 13.55 10.95 6.14
CA ASP A 107 12.42 11.25 7.02
C ASP A 107 11.48 12.30 6.40
N ARG A 108 12.04 13.36 5.81
CA ARG A 108 11.25 14.35 5.06
C ARG A 108 10.50 13.72 3.88
N ALA A 109 11.15 12.85 3.11
CA ALA A 109 10.51 12.15 2.00
C ALA A 109 9.36 11.26 2.49
N ASN A 110 9.60 10.46 3.54
CA ASN A 110 8.63 9.58 4.17
C ASN A 110 7.42 10.35 4.72
N ASN A 111 7.64 11.45 5.44
CA ASN A 111 6.54 12.23 6.00
C ASN A 111 5.77 13.03 4.92
N SER A 112 6.43 13.43 3.84
CA SER A 112 5.81 14.21 2.77
C SER A 112 4.68 13.49 2.02
N ILE A 113 4.60 12.16 2.05
CA ILE A 113 3.50 11.41 1.42
C ILE A 113 2.23 11.39 2.29
N TYR A 114 2.32 11.78 3.55
CA TYR A 114 1.18 11.89 4.47
C TYR A 114 0.74 13.33 4.70
N GLY A 115 1.55 14.29 4.23
CA GLY A 115 1.26 15.72 4.36
C GLY A 115 0.26 16.22 3.31
N GLY A 116 -0.43 17.30 3.64
CA GLY A 116 -1.34 18.04 2.75
C GLY A 116 -1.45 19.51 3.16
N PHE A 117 -2.10 20.31 2.33
CA PHE A 117 -2.37 21.72 2.62
C PHE A 117 -3.87 22.01 2.47
N GLY A 118 -4.51 22.42 3.56
CA GLY A 118 -5.96 22.58 3.62
C GLY A 118 -6.68 21.28 3.22
N ASN A 119 -7.54 21.37 2.20
CA ASN A 119 -8.28 20.21 1.66
C ASN A 119 -7.51 19.42 0.58
N TYR A 120 -6.27 19.82 0.27
CA TYR A 120 -5.46 19.16 -0.75
C TYR A 120 -4.48 18.17 -0.11
N GLU A 121 -4.74 16.89 -0.33
CA GLU A 121 -3.81 15.80 -0.03
C GLU A 121 -3.25 15.24 -1.37
N PRO A 122 -1.93 15.36 -1.64
CA PRO A 122 -1.33 14.92 -2.90
C PRO A 122 -1.39 13.39 -3.08
N TYR A 123 -1.29 12.65 -1.98
CA TYR A 123 -1.28 11.19 -1.96
C TYR A 123 -2.41 10.65 -1.07
N PRO A 124 -3.67 10.80 -1.49
CA PRO A 124 -4.82 10.58 -0.63
C PRO A 124 -5.19 9.11 -0.42
N THR A 125 -4.48 8.19 -1.08
CA THR A 125 -4.72 6.75 -1.02
C THR A 125 -3.44 5.97 -0.75
N ILE A 126 -3.54 4.76 -0.21
CA ILE A 126 -2.35 3.91 0.05
C ILE A 126 -1.53 3.67 -1.22
N THR A 127 -2.18 3.41 -2.36
CA THR A 127 -1.45 3.22 -3.62
C THR A 127 -0.74 4.50 -4.07
N SER A 128 -1.36 5.67 -3.89
CA SER A 128 -0.72 6.94 -4.21
C SER A 128 0.45 7.25 -3.26
N LYS A 129 0.34 6.89 -1.97
CA LYS A 129 1.43 7.02 -0.98
C LYS A 129 2.60 6.13 -1.37
N ALA A 130 2.34 4.87 -1.70
CA ALA A 130 3.34 3.93 -2.21
C ALA A 130 4.02 4.43 -3.49
N ALA A 131 3.26 4.92 -4.46
CA ALA A 131 3.81 5.46 -5.70
C ALA A 131 4.65 6.74 -5.49
N GLY A 132 4.18 7.63 -4.61
CA GLY A 132 4.90 8.84 -4.23
C GLY A 132 6.21 8.51 -3.52
N LEU A 133 6.18 7.53 -2.61
CA LEU A 133 7.37 7.05 -1.91
C LEU A 133 8.37 6.42 -2.88
N TRP A 134 7.90 5.52 -3.75
CA TRP A 134 8.73 4.90 -4.79
C TRP A 134 9.44 5.97 -5.61
N TYR A 135 8.69 6.91 -6.19
CA TYR A 135 9.25 7.95 -7.03
C TYR A 135 10.29 8.80 -6.28
N LYS A 136 9.94 9.31 -5.09
CA LYS A 136 10.81 10.18 -4.27
C LYS A 136 12.13 9.51 -3.91
N LEU A 137 12.09 8.24 -3.50
CA LEU A 137 13.31 7.50 -3.14
C LEU A 137 14.14 7.15 -4.37
N ALA A 138 13.51 6.77 -5.49
CA ALA A 138 14.22 6.42 -6.72
C ALA A 138 14.95 7.63 -7.33
N THR A 139 14.39 8.83 -7.21
CA THR A 139 15.00 10.09 -7.70
C THR A 139 15.97 10.75 -6.70
N SER A 140 16.20 10.12 -5.54
CA SER A 140 17.05 10.68 -4.47
C SER A 140 18.23 9.75 -4.16
N GLN A 141 19.17 10.25 -3.36
CA GLN A 141 20.39 9.55 -2.95
C GLN A 141 20.45 9.41 -1.43
N PHE A 142 19.37 8.88 -0.83
CA PHE A 142 19.24 8.74 0.63
C PHE A 142 20.03 7.56 1.20
N PHE A 143 20.44 6.61 0.37
CA PHE A 143 21.21 5.43 0.74
C PHE A 143 22.58 5.45 0.06
N ASN A 144 23.57 4.80 0.68
CA ASN A 144 24.93 4.69 0.11
C ASN A 144 24.93 3.94 -1.22
N ASN A 145 24.17 2.84 -1.30
CA ASN A 145 23.85 2.13 -2.52
C ASN A 145 22.40 1.60 -2.48
N GLY A 146 21.92 1.07 -3.61
CA GLY A 146 20.63 0.40 -3.66
C GLY A 146 19.43 1.35 -3.69
N ASN A 147 19.60 2.66 -3.88
CA ASN A 147 18.50 3.65 -3.84
C ASN A 147 17.25 3.24 -4.65
N LYS A 148 17.45 2.78 -5.89
CA LYS A 148 16.36 2.34 -6.79
C LYS A 148 15.67 1.05 -6.33
N ARG A 149 16.47 0.10 -5.81
CA ARG A 149 15.98 -1.18 -5.29
C ARG A 149 15.22 -0.96 -3.98
N THR A 150 15.80 -0.16 -3.09
CA THR A 150 15.20 0.27 -1.82
C THR A 150 13.90 1.06 -2.04
N ALA A 151 13.83 1.93 -3.05
CA ALA A 151 12.61 2.65 -3.40
C ALA A 151 11.44 1.73 -3.78
N MET A 152 11.72 0.75 -4.65
CA MET A 152 10.76 -0.28 -5.05
C MET A 152 10.29 -1.10 -3.84
N LEU A 153 11.23 -1.63 -3.06
CA LEU A 153 10.90 -2.44 -1.90
C LEU A 153 10.13 -1.65 -0.83
N ALA A 154 10.49 -0.39 -0.57
CA ALA A 154 9.78 0.48 0.37
C ALA A 154 8.32 0.68 -0.05
N ALA A 155 8.04 0.87 -1.34
CA ALA A 155 6.67 0.98 -1.83
C ALA A 155 5.87 -0.32 -1.62
N ILE A 156 6.48 -1.48 -1.88
CA ILE A 156 5.85 -2.79 -1.69
C ILE A 156 5.60 -3.07 -0.20
N TYR A 157 6.58 -2.79 0.66
CA TYR A 157 6.42 -2.89 2.11
C TYR A 157 5.30 -1.96 2.61
N LEU A 158 5.23 -0.72 2.11
CA LEU A 158 4.18 0.22 2.50
C LEU A 158 2.78 -0.29 2.14
N LEU A 159 2.60 -0.90 0.96
CA LEU A 159 1.36 -1.56 0.57
C LEU A 159 1.01 -2.67 1.57
N ASN A 160 1.98 -3.55 1.84
CA ASN A 160 1.79 -4.75 2.65
C ASN A 160 1.37 -4.43 4.10
N ILE A 161 2.07 -3.50 4.76
CA ILE A 161 1.77 -3.12 6.14
C ILE A 161 0.43 -2.37 6.28
N ASN A 162 -0.15 -1.96 5.16
CA ASN A 162 -1.47 -1.34 5.07
C ASN A 162 -2.53 -2.31 4.52
N PHE A 163 -2.28 -3.63 4.54
CA PHE A 163 -3.19 -4.70 4.11
C PHE A 163 -3.43 -4.78 2.60
N TYR A 164 -2.42 -4.45 1.78
CA TYR A 164 -2.50 -4.53 0.32
C TYR A 164 -1.50 -5.58 -0.15
N SER A 165 -1.94 -6.50 -1.00
CA SER A 165 -1.07 -7.47 -1.68
C SER A 165 -0.68 -6.95 -3.06
N PHE A 166 0.55 -7.22 -3.46
CA PHE A 166 1.10 -6.81 -4.75
C PHE A 166 1.48 -8.04 -5.56
N ASP A 167 1.03 -8.13 -6.82
CA ASP A 167 1.06 -9.37 -7.61
C ASP A 167 2.16 -9.43 -8.70
N VAL A 168 3.12 -8.50 -8.67
CA VAL A 168 4.28 -8.50 -9.58
C VAL A 168 5.50 -9.05 -8.86
N PHE A 169 6.03 -10.16 -9.36
CA PHE A 169 7.19 -10.87 -8.79
C PHE A 169 8.46 -10.74 -9.64
N ASP A 170 8.37 -10.12 -10.83
CA ASP A 170 9.51 -9.85 -11.72
C ASP A 170 10.30 -8.64 -11.17
N GLY A 171 11.38 -8.96 -10.44
CA GLY A 171 12.24 -7.96 -9.81
C GLY A 171 12.95 -7.05 -10.81
N ASN A 172 13.31 -7.57 -11.99
CA ASN A 172 14.00 -6.79 -13.02
C ASN A 172 13.06 -5.76 -13.64
N TYR A 173 11.85 -6.17 -14.01
CA TYR A 173 10.86 -5.26 -14.55
C TYR A 173 10.51 -4.12 -13.58
N MET A 174 10.38 -4.42 -12.29
CA MET A 174 10.14 -3.39 -11.27
C MET A 174 11.37 -2.50 -11.05
N TYR A 175 12.59 -3.06 -11.11
CA TYR A 175 13.82 -2.28 -11.05
C TYR A 175 13.94 -1.33 -12.25
N ASP A 176 13.55 -1.75 -13.44
CA ASP A 176 13.52 -0.90 -14.64
C ASP A 176 12.56 0.28 -14.47
N LEU A 177 11.43 0.09 -13.79
CA LEU A 177 10.55 1.21 -13.42
C LEU A 177 11.25 2.19 -12.46
N SER A 178 12.04 1.71 -11.50
CA SER A 178 12.86 2.57 -10.65
C SER A 178 13.93 3.33 -11.45
N LEU A 179 14.53 2.72 -12.46
CA LEU A 179 15.49 3.38 -13.35
C LEU A 179 14.82 4.47 -14.18
N GLN A 180 13.69 4.17 -14.83
CA GLN A 180 12.90 5.16 -15.58
C GLN A 180 12.47 6.33 -14.68
N ALA A 181 12.08 6.05 -13.43
CA ALA A 181 11.74 7.09 -12.47
C ALA A 181 12.96 7.96 -12.12
N ALA A 182 14.11 7.35 -11.86
CA ALA A 182 15.36 8.07 -11.57
C ALA A 182 15.80 8.97 -12.74
N ASN A 183 15.56 8.53 -13.98
CA ASN A 183 15.81 9.30 -15.20
C ASN A 183 14.70 10.30 -15.53
N GLN A 184 13.64 10.40 -14.70
CA GLN A 184 12.46 11.26 -14.90
C GLN A 184 11.64 10.94 -16.16
N GLU A 185 11.77 9.73 -16.71
CA GLU A 185 11.02 9.24 -17.86
C GLU A 185 9.56 8.88 -17.47
N ILE A 186 9.38 8.45 -16.22
CA ILE A 186 8.05 8.22 -15.61
C ILE A 186 7.91 9.03 -14.32
N ASN A 187 6.68 9.37 -13.95
CA ASN A 187 6.37 10.12 -12.73
C ASN A 187 5.57 9.28 -11.72
N ALA A 188 5.37 9.80 -10.51
CA ALA A 188 4.61 9.13 -9.46
C ALA A 188 3.19 8.69 -9.89
N LYS A 189 2.51 9.45 -10.78
CA LYS A 189 1.18 9.04 -11.30
C LYS A 189 1.27 7.83 -12.23
N TYR A 190 2.35 7.70 -13.00
CA TYR A 190 2.58 6.50 -13.79
C TYR A 190 2.74 5.28 -12.89
N ILE A 191 3.60 5.38 -11.86
CA ILE A 191 3.80 4.32 -10.86
C ILE A 191 2.49 4.00 -10.13
N GLU A 192 1.68 5.01 -9.79
CA GLU A 192 0.37 4.79 -9.15
C GLU A 192 -0.57 3.98 -10.05
N ARG A 193 -0.61 4.27 -11.36
CA ARG A 193 -1.42 3.49 -12.31
C ARG A 193 -0.92 2.06 -12.44
N PHE A 194 0.39 1.86 -12.42
CA PHE A 194 1.00 0.54 -12.38
C PHE A 194 0.57 -0.23 -11.12
N ILE A 195 0.75 0.37 -9.93
CA ILE A 195 0.34 -0.24 -8.65
C ILE A 195 -1.15 -0.60 -8.65
N ASN A 196 -2.04 0.30 -9.08
CA ASN A 196 -3.49 0.02 -9.09
C ASN A 196 -3.89 -1.18 -9.96
N LYS A 197 -3.12 -1.51 -11.01
CA LYS A 197 -3.38 -2.71 -11.84
C LYS A 197 -3.05 -4.00 -11.07
N HIS A 198 -2.02 -3.94 -10.23
CA HIS A 198 -1.32 -5.08 -9.64
C HIS A 198 -1.54 -5.24 -8.12
N VAL A 199 -2.59 -4.59 -7.60
CA VAL A 199 -2.88 -4.59 -6.16
C VAL A 199 -4.27 -5.14 -5.86
N SER A 200 -4.37 -5.86 -4.75
CA SER A 200 -5.59 -6.40 -4.13
C SER A 200 -5.54 -6.21 -2.61
N LEU A 201 -6.65 -6.42 -1.91
CA LEU A 201 -6.67 -6.41 -0.45
C LEU A 201 -6.11 -7.73 0.09
N ASN A 202 -5.29 -7.64 1.13
CA ASN A 202 -4.74 -8.79 1.83
C ASN A 202 -5.67 -9.18 3.00
N TYR A 203 -6.69 -9.98 2.68
CA TYR A 203 -7.67 -10.47 3.66
C TYR A 203 -7.06 -11.35 4.75
N GLU A 204 -6.01 -12.11 4.42
CA GLU A 204 -5.29 -12.95 5.38
C GLU A 204 -4.55 -12.10 6.42
N ASN A 205 -3.82 -11.06 6.00
CA ASN A 205 -3.18 -10.13 6.93
C ASN A 205 -4.22 -9.39 7.80
N MET A 206 -5.39 -9.07 7.25
CA MET A 206 -6.49 -8.48 8.04
C MET A 206 -6.99 -9.45 9.11
N ALA A 207 -7.19 -10.72 8.77
CA ALA A 207 -7.61 -11.75 9.72
C ALA A 207 -6.54 -11.95 10.82
N ASN A 208 -5.28 -12.11 10.44
CA ASN A 208 -4.17 -12.28 11.37
C ASN A 208 -4.01 -11.10 12.33
N ALA A 209 -4.20 -9.86 11.84
CA ALA A 209 -4.12 -8.67 12.69
C ALA A 209 -5.22 -8.60 13.77
N LEU A 210 -6.40 -9.19 13.52
CA LEU A 210 -7.47 -9.31 14.52
C LEU A 210 -7.14 -10.34 15.58
N GLU A 211 -6.60 -11.48 15.16
CA GLU A 211 -6.30 -12.60 16.05
C GLU A 211 -5.10 -12.28 16.96
N ASN A 212 -4.05 -11.67 16.42
CA ASN A 212 -2.79 -11.45 17.12
C ASN A 212 -2.67 -10.05 17.75
N GLY A 213 -3.58 -9.12 17.45
CA GLY A 213 -3.52 -7.73 17.89
C GLY A 213 -2.34 -6.93 17.32
N ASN A 214 -1.53 -7.52 16.43
CA ASN A 214 -0.34 -6.91 15.83
C ASN A 214 -0.25 -7.26 14.34
N ILE A 215 0.29 -6.33 13.56
CA ILE A 215 0.61 -6.54 12.14
C ILE A 215 2.00 -7.16 12.08
N ASP A 216 2.14 -8.30 11.39
CA ASP A 216 3.46 -8.89 11.15
C ASP A 216 4.20 -8.10 10.05
N PHE A 217 5.23 -7.37 10.48
CA PHE A 217 6.11 -6.59 9.60
C PHE A 217 7.23 -7.43 8.99
N SER A 218 7.32 -8.72 9.32
CA SER A 218 8.44 -9.60 8.96
C SER A 218 8.20 -10.43 7.72
N ILE A 219 7.41 -9.94 6.77
CA ILE A 219 7.17 -10.67 5.52
C ILE A 219 8.44 -10.63 4.65
N PRO A 220 9.06 -11.78 4.34
CA PRO A 220 10.14 -11.83 3.37
C PRO A 220 9.55 -11.60 1.99
N ILE A 221 9.99 -10.55 1.28
CA ILE A 221 9.56 -10.38 -0.10
C ILE A 221 10.36 -11.33 -0.98
N VAL A 222 9.67 -12.31 -1.56
CA VAL A 222 10.26 -13.28 -2.50
C VAL A 222 10.17 -12.70 -3.90
N PHE A 223 11.32 -12.55 -4.57
CA PHE A 223 11.40 -12.13 -5.96
C PHE A 223 11.99 -13.24 -6.81
N ASN A 224 11.50 -13.36 -8.04
CA ASN A 224 12.15 -14.17 -9.05
C ASN A 224 13.14 -13.29 -9.79
N ASN A 225 14.43 -13.50 -9.53
CA ASN A 225 15.49 -12.93 -10.36
C ASN A 225 15.66 -13.83 -11.58
N THR A 226 15.04 -13.48 -12.70
CA THR A 226 15.44 -14.04 -13.99
C THR A 226 16.81 -13.48 -14.32
N LYS A 227 17.80 -14.38 -14.44
CA LYS A 227 19.11 -14.05 -15.01
C LYS A 227 18.98 -13.71 -16.48
#